data_AF-A0A521CQM1-F1
#
_entry.id   AF-A0A521CQM1-F1
#
_cell.length_a   1.000
_cell.length_b   1.000
_cell.length_c   1.000
_cell.angle_alpha   90.00
_cell.angle_beta   90.00
_cell.angle_gamma   90.00
#
_symmetry.space_group_name_H-M   'P 1'
#
loop_
_entity.id
_entity.type
_entity.pdbx_description
1 polymer ?
#
loop_
_entity_poly.entity_id
_entity_poly.type
_entity_poly.pdbx_seq_one_letter_code
_entity_poly.pdbx_strand_id
1 'polypeptide(L)' 'MSRIEKEIEFYKDIFGKVFTVFLLVATGTITRLSQKGFDNFVATGLIASIVLFASVLITGYLYKKKVNELED' A
#
# COMPACT_ATOMS: atom_id res chain seq x y z
N MET A 1 -25.88 5.66 8.39
CA MET A 1 -24.68 5.50 7.55
C MET A 1 -25.08 4.79 6.29
N SER A 2 -24.96 5.49 5.17
CA SER A 2 -25.16 4.93 3.84
C SER A 2 -24.19 3.76 3.63
N ARG A 3 -24.62 2.70 2.93
CA ARG A 3 -23.76 1.54 2.61
C ARG A 3 -22.44 1.98 1.94
N ILE A 4 -22.49 3.07 1.19
CA ILE A 4 -21.36 3.64 0.45
C ILE A 4 -20.33 4.29 1.39
N GLU A 5 -20.77 4.97 2.46
CA GLU A 5 -19.85 5.56 3.45
C GLU A 5 -19.00 4.48 4.14
N LYS A 6 -19.62 3.34 4.49
CA LYS A 6 -18.91 2.20 5.07
C LYS A 6 -17.91 1.56 4.10
N GLU A 7 -18.24 1.50 2.81
CA GLU A 7 -17.31 1.01 1.78
C GLU A 7 -16.10 1.94 1.65
N ILE A 8 -16.29 3.26 1.68
CA ILE A 8 -15.21 4.25 1.62
C ILE A 8 -14.31 4.16 2.85
N GLU A 9 -14.90 4.06 4.03
CA GLU A 9 -14.14 3.93 5.29
C GLU A 9 -13.31 2.64 5.30
N PHE A 10 -13.84 1.55 4.77
CA PHE A 10 -13.11 0.30 4.59
C PHE A 10 -11.93 0.44 3.62
N TYR A 11 -12.13 1.04 2.44
CA TYR A 11 -11.03 1.26 1.48
C TYR A 11 -9.98 2.23 2.04
N LYS A 12 -10.37 3.23 2.83
CA LYS A 12 -9.47 4.14 3.52
C LYS A 12 -8.59 3.42 4.53
N ASP A 13 -9.18 2.56 5.37
CA ASP A 13 -8.46 1.78 6.37
C ASP A 13 -7.49 0.78 5.72
N ILE A 14 -7.93 0.07 4.68
CA ILE A 14 -7.05 -0.84 3.92
C ILE A 14 -5.92 -0.08 3.25
N PHE A 15 -6.21 1.04 2.60
CA PHE A 15 -5.17 1.87 1.98
C PHE A 15 -4.12 2.28 3.01
N GLY A 16 -4.55 2.78 4.17
CA GLY A 16 -3.64 3.14 5.26
C GLY A 16 -2.76 1.98 5.70
N LYS A 17 -3.34 0.81 5.96
CA LYS A 17 -2.60 -0.39 6.38
C LYS A 17 -1.59 -0.86 5.33
N VAL A 18 -2.02 -0.98 4.06
CA VAL A 18 -1.15 -1.42 2.96
C VAL A 18 -0.03 -0.41 2.73
N PHE A 19 -0.32 0.88 2.83
CA PHE A 19 0.69 1.94 2.74
C PHE A 19 1.72 1.87 3.88
N THR A 20 1.29 1.65 5.12
CA THR A 20 2.22 1.46 6.25
C THR A 20 3.11 0.24 6.05
N VAL A 21 2.54 -0.90 5.61
CA VAL A 21 3.32 -2.10 5.32
C VAL A 21 4.31 -1.86 4.17
N PHE A 22 3.89 -1.16 3.12
CA PHE A 22 4.77 -0.74 2.03
C PHE A 22 5.96 0.07 2.55
N LEU A 23 5.72 1.09 3.37
CA LEU A 23 6.80 1.91 3.94
C LEU A 23 7.76 1.07 4.79
N LEU A 24 7.24 0.19 5.66
CA LEU A 24 8.06 -0.69 6.49
C LEU A 24 8.95 -1.61 5.65
N VAL A 25 8.37 -2.25 4.64
CA VAL A 25 9.10 -3.18 3.77
C VAL A 25 10.11 -2.43 2.90
N ALA A 26 9.72 -1.30 2.30
CA ALA A 26 10.59 -0.50 1.46
C ALA A 26 11.77 0.08 2.27
N THR A 27 11.50 0.74 3.39
CA THR A 27 12.55 1.31 4.26
C THR A 27 13.44 0.22 4.86
N GLY A 28 12.86 -0.92 5.27
CA GLY A 28 13.61 -2.07 5.77
C GLY A 28 14.55 -2.66 4.70
N THR A 29 14.06 -2.77 3.46
CA THR A 29 14.83 -3.24 2.31
C THR A 29 15.97 -2.29 1.97
N ILE A 30 15.71 -0.98 1.93
CA ILE A 30 16.73 0.05 1.66
C ILE A 30 17.79 0.07 2.75
N THR A 31 17.38 0.01 4.01
CA THR A 31 18.30 -0.01 5.16
C THR A 31 19.22 -1.23 5.08
N ARG A 32 18.65 -2.40 4.79
CA ARG A 32 19.42 -3.64 4.67
C ARG A 32 20.35 -3.63 3.47
N LEU A 33 19.90 -3.12 2.33
CA LEU A 33 20.73 -2.92 1.13
C LEU A 33 21.93 -2.00 1.45
N SER A 34 21.70 -0.91 2.18
CA SER A 34 22.76 0.03 2.59
C SER A 34 23.77 -0.60 3.55
N GLN A 35 23.33 -1.43 4.50
CA GLN A 35 24.21 -2.02 5.51
C GLN A 35 24.94 -3.29 5.07
N LYS A 36 24.26 -4.16 4.32
CA LYS A 36 24.74 -5.52 3.99
C LYS A 36 24.95 -5.75 2.50
N GLY A 37 24.63 -4.77 1.66
CA GLY A 37 24.64 -4.94 0.21
C GLY A 37 23.47 -5.80 -0.26
N PHE A 38 23.61 -6.34 -1.47
CA PHE A 38 22.56 -7.15 -2.10
C PHE A 38 22.59 -8.59 -1.57
N ASP A 39 21.57 -8.97 -0.79
CA ASP A 39 21.37 -10.33 -0.28
C ASP A 39 19.97 -10.87 -0.67
N ASN A 40 19.71 -12.16 -0.41
CA ASN A 40 18.41 -12.78 -0.72
C ASN A 40 17.24 -12.06 -0.02
N PHE A 41 17.46 -11.49 1.17
CA PHE A 41 16.44 -10.72 1.88
C PHE A 41 16.11 -9.43 1.13
N VAL A 42 17.10 -8.71 0.63
CA VAL A 42 16.91 -7.51 -0.19
C VAL A 42 16.19 -7.84 -1.49
N ALA A 43 16.53 -8.95 -2.16
CA ALA A 43 15.81 -9.40 -3.36
C ALA A 43 14.32 -9.68 -3.05
N THR A 44 14.03 -10.41 -1.98
CA THR A 44 12.63 -10.66 -1.56
C THR A 44 11.91 -9.38 -1.14
N GLY A 45 12.60 -8.46 -0.47
CA GLY A 45 12.06 -7.17 -0.04
C GLY A 45 11.73 -6.25 -1.21
N LEU A 46 12.55 -6.27 -2.27
CA LEU A 46 12.28 -5.53 -3.51
C LEU A 46 11.04 -6.07 -4.22
N ILE A 47 10.92 -7.40 -4.37
CA ILE A 47 9.74 -8.03 -4.96
C ILE A 47 8.48 -7.70 -4.15
N ALA A 48 8.55 -7.84 -2.81
CA ALA A 48 7.45 -7.50 -1.93
C ALA A 48 7.08 -6.02 -2.01
N SER A 49 8.06 -5.12 -2.13
CA SER A 49 7.83 -3.68 -2.29
C SER A 49 7.08 -3.36 -3.59
N ILE A 50 7.40 -4.04 -4.70
CA ILE A 50 6.70 -3.86 -5.98
C ILE A 50 5.24 -4.31 -5.87
N VAL A 51 4.98 -5.47 -5.26
CA VAL A 51 3.62 -5.99 -5.06
C VAL A 51 2.80 -5.07 -4.15
N LEU A 52 3.42 -4.60 -3.06
CA LEU A 52 2.77 -3.67 -2.13
C LEU A 52 2.51 -2.32 -2.81
N PHE A 53 3.44 -1.82 -3.64
CA PHE A 53 3.24 -0.59 -4.40
C PHE A 53 2.05 -0.69 -5.36
N ALA A 54 1.93 -1.80 -6.11
CA ALA A 54 0.76 -2.06 -6.94
C ALA A 54 -0.53 -2.11 -6.11
N SER A 55 -0.49 -2.73 -4.94
CA SER A 55 -1.63 -2.83 -4.02
C SER A 55 -2.06 -1.45 -3.48
N VAL A 56 -1.10 -0.58 -3.13
CA VAL A 56 -1.36 0.82 -2.74
C VAL A 56 -2.03 1.58 -3.89
N LEU A 57 -1.51 1.46 -5.12
CA LEU A 57 -2.07 2.14 -6.29
C LEU A 57 -3.51 1.69 -6.58
N ILE A 58 -3.77 0.39 -6.58
CA ILE A 58 -5.11 -0.16 -6.84
C ILE A 58 -6.08 0.28 -5.74
N THR A 59 -5.70 0.15 -4.47
CA THR A 59 -6.57 0.52 -3.35
C THR A 59 -6.84 2.02 -3.33
N GLY A 60 -5.82 2.85 -3.62
CA GLY A 60 -5.96 4.30 -3.74
C GLY A 60 -6.87 4.70 -4.90
N TYR A 61 -6.77 4.02 -6.04
CA TYR A 61 -7.66 4.24 -7.18
C TYR A 61 -9.11 3.87 -6.85
N LEU A 62 -9.34 2.70 -6.22
CA LEU A 62 -10.68 2.27 -5.81
C LEU A 62 -11.29 3.22 -4.78
N TYR A 63 -10.49 3.66 -3.79
CA TYR A 63 -10.91 4.67 -2.82
C TYR A 63 -11.35 5.96 -3.52
N LYS A 64 -10.52 6.51 -4.42
CA LYS A 64 -10.85 7.73 -5.16
C LYS A 64 -12.10 7.57 -6.03
N LYS A 65 -12.25 6.43 -6.71
CA LYS A 65 -13.44 6.12 -7.51
C LYS A 65 -14.70 6.12 -6.64
N LYS A 66 -14.66 5.47 -5.48
CA LYS A 66 -15.80 5.40 -4.55
C LYS A 66 -16.16 6.75 -3.94
N VAL A 67 -15.18 7.61 -3.69
CA VAL A 67 -15.43 8.98 -3.22
C VAL A 67 -16.13 9.80 -4.31
N ASN A 68 -15.69 9.70 -5.57
CA ASN A 68 -16.35 10.41 -6.68
C ASN A 68 -17.80 9.92 -6.90
N GLU A 69 -18.09 8.62 -6.69
CA GLU A 69 -19.47 8.07 -6.73
C GLU A 69 -20.41 8.65 -5.66
N LEU A 70 -19.90 9.39 -4.66
CA LEU A 70 -20.71 10.11 -3.67
C LEU A 70 -20.90 11.61 -3.98
N GLU A 71 -20.06 12.19 -4.82
CA GLU A 71 -20.17 13.60 -5.22
C GLU A 71 -21.14 13.82 -6.39
N ASP A 72 -21.42 12.76 -7.18
CA ASP A 72 -22.44 12.71 -8.24
C ASP A 72 -23.80 12.19 -7.73
#